data_AF-A0A2A4HSW3-F1
#
_entry.id   AF-A0A2A4HSW3-F1
#
_cell.length_a   1.000
_cell.length_b   1.000
_cell.length_c   1.000
_cell.angle_alpha   90.00
_cell.angle_beta   90.00
_cell.angle_gamma   90.00
#
_symmetry.space_group_name_H-M   'P 1'
#
loop_
_entity.id
_entity.type
_entity.pdbx_description
1 polymer ?
#
loop_
_entity_poly.entity_id
_entity_poly.type
_entity_poly.pdbx_seq_one_letter_code
_entity_poly.pdbx_strand_id
1 'polypeptide(L)'
;MLNIHISRYVALHRSLGLKFSEQERMLRLYAAYAGGFGDRHTQVQRIYDWCHTSSSQYVARRRFDTARNFSLFAHAEDSGHEVPPAGVFGRGKRPRPTPTIIEPDQVRAIMTAALDVPPQGTI
;
A
#
# COMPACT_ATOMS: atom_id res chain seq x y z
N MET A 1 -7.96 7.17 -20.02
CA MET A 1 -6.72 7.93 -19.78
C MET A 1 -5.93 7.33 -18.61
N LEU A 2 -6.37 7.44 -17.35
CA LEU A 2 -5.67 6.85 -16.19
C LEU A 2 -5.26 5.37 -16.34
N ASN A 3 -6.17 4.48 -16.77
CA ASN A 3 -5.86 3.05 -16.91
C ASN A 3 -4.74 2.74 -17.94
N ILE A 4 -4.56 3.60 -18.95
CA ILE A 4 -3.49 3.43 -19.95
C ILE A 4 -2.14 3.75 -19.29
N HIS A 5 -2.02 4.88 -18.60
CA HIS A 5 -0.81 5.23 -17.86
C HIS A 5 -0.51 4.23 -16.75
N ILE A 6 -1.53 3.71 -16.06
CA ILE A 6 -1.34 2.63 -15.07
C ILE A 6 -0.76 1.38 -15.73
N SER A 7 -1.28 0.98 -16.88
CA SER A 7 -0.77 -0.21 -17.58
C SER A 7 0.70 -0.04 -18.00
N ARG A 8 1.08 1.16 -18.49
CA ARG A 8 2.47 1.51 -18.82
C ARG A 8 3.36 1.51 -17.58
N TYR A 9 2.91 2.13 -16.50
CA TYR A 9 3.61 2.19 -15.22
C TYR A 9 3.86 0.79 -14.63
N VAL A 10 2.85 -0.08 -14.68
CA VAL A 10 2.95 -1.48 -14.23
C VAL A 10 3.90 -2.28 -15.12
N ALA A 11 3.81 -2.12 -16.44
CA ALA A 11 4.71 -2.78 -17.39
C ALA A 11 6.17 -2.39 -17.13
N LEU A 12 6.45 -1.10 -16.89
CA LEU A 12 7.77 -0.60 -16.53
C LEU A 12 8.30 -1.24 -15.23
N HIS A 13 7.50 -1.34 -14.17
CA HIS A 13 7.96 -1.95 -12.93
C HIS A 13 8.17 -3.47 -13.09
N ARG A 14 7.35 -4.13 -13.91
CA ARG A 14 7.50 -5.56 -14.20
C ARG A 14 8.75 -5.85 -15.04
N SER A 15 9.11 -4.99 -15.99
CA SER A 15 10.36 -5.17 -16.75
C SER A 15 11.60 -5.02 -15.87
N LEU A 16 11.49 -4.31 -14.74
CA LEU A 16 12.53 -4.22 -13.69
C LEU A 16 12.51 -5.41 -12.71
N GLY A 17 11.69 -6.44 -12.96
CA GLY A 17 11.63 -7.67 -12.14
C GLY A 17 10.69 -7.59 -10.93
N LEU A 18 9.91 -6.53 -10.77
CA LEU A 18 8.94 -6.43 -9.68
C LEU A 18 7.63 -7.14 -10.04
N LYS A 19 7.08 -7.95 -9.13
CA LYS A 19 5.74 -8.55 -9.30
C LYS A 19 4.65 -7.49 -9.48
N PHE A 20 4.73 -6.41 -8.67
CA PHE A 20 3.89 -5.20 -8.75
C PHE A 20 2.37 -5.41 -8.72
N SER A 21 1.88 -6.59 -8.32
CA SER A 21 0.46 -6.95 -8.38
C SER A 21 -0.41 -6.17 -7.39
N GLU A 22 0.10 -5.91 -6.20
CA GLU A 22 -0.63 -5.15 -5.18
C GLU A 22 -0.77 -3.67 -5.57
N GLN A 23 0.29 -3.07 -6.10
CA GLN A 23 0.29 -1.70 -6.58
C GLN A 23 -0.62 -1.55 -7.79
N GLU A 24 -0.58 -2.49 -8.75
CA GLU A 24 -1.52 -2.50 -9.88
C GLU A 24 -2.97 -2.52 -9.40
N ARG A 25 -3.32 -3.47 -8.52
CA ARG A 25 -4.67 -3.60 -7.97
C ARG A 25 -5.12 -2.30 -7.29
N MET A 26 -4.24 -1.70 -6.49
CA MET A 26 -4.51 -0.46 -5.78
C MET A 26 -4.71 0.73 -6.72
N LEU A 27 -3.89 0.84 -7.77
CA LEU A 27 -4.02 1.88 -8.79
C LEU A 27 -5.29 1.73 -9.63
N ARG A 28 -5.70 0.49 -9.94
CA ARG A 28 -6.98 0.24 -10.63
C ARG A 28 -8.17 0.66 -9.77
N LEU A 29 -8.13 0.39 -8.46
CA LEU A 29 -9.16 0.87 -7.52
C LEU A 29 -9.20 2.41 -7.45
N TYR A 30 -8.04 3.06 -7.44
CA TYR A 30 -7.96 4.52 -7.54
C TYR A 30 -8.55 5.03 -8.84
N ALA A 31 -8.19 4.45 -9.99
CA ALA A 31 -8.72 4.87 -11.29
C ALA A 31 -10.24 4.68 -11.40
N ALA A 32 -10.78 3.60 -10.83
CA ALA A 32 -12.22 3.40 -10.75
C ALA A 32 -12.90 4.46 -9.87
N TYR A 33 -12.31 4.77 -8.72
CA TYR A 33 -12.79 5.82 -7.82
C TYR A 33 -12.77 7.20 -8.50
N ALA A 34 -11.64 7.60 -9.06
CA ALA A 34 -11.46 8.87 -9.78
C ALA A 34 -12.37 8.97 -11.02
N GLY A 35 -12.51 7.87 -11.77
CA GLY A 35 -13.40 7.77 -12.91
C GLY A 35 -14.88 7.99 -12.54
N GLY A 36 -15.30 7.59 -11.34
CA GLY A 36 -16.65 7.87 -10.82
C GLY A 36 -16.95 9.37 -10.65
N PHE A 37 -15.93 10.21 -10.52
CA PHE A 37 -16.05 11.67 -10.47
C PHE A 37 -15.75 12.35 -11.83
N GLY A 38 -15.48 11.57 -12.88
CA GLY A 38 -15.13 12.09 -14.21
C GLY A 38 -13.67 12.49 -14.37
N ASP A 39 -12.81 12.18 -13.40
CA ASP A 39 -11.41 12.57 -13.43
C ASP A 39 -10.63 11.76 -14.49
N ARG A 40 -10.00 12.49 -15.43
CA ARG A 40 -9.18 11.89 -16.50
C ARG A 40 -7.69 11.86 -16.18
N HIS A 41 -7.27 12.73 -15.27
CA HIS A 41 -5.90 12.93 -14.79
C HIS A 41 -5.84 12.72 -13.28
N THR A 42 -4.65 12.56 -12.72
CA THR A 42 -4.51 12.53 -11.26
C THR A 42 -4.76 13.94 -10.72
N GLN A 43 -5.70 14.06 -9.79
CA GLN A 43 -5.94 15.30 -9.05
C GLN A 43 -5.56 15.11 -7.58
N VAL A 44 -4.87 16.09 -7.00
CA VAL A 44 -4.43 16.05 -5.60
C VAL A 44 -5.63 15.91 -4.67
N GLN A 45 -6.69 16.69 -4.90
CA GLN A 45 -7.90 16.63 -4.09
C GLN A 45 -8.54 15.24 -4.15
N ARG A 46 -8.66 14.64 -5.35
CA ARG A 46 -9.23 13.29 -5.50
C ARG A 46 -8.40 12.22 -4.78
N ILE A 47 -7.08 12.35 -4.78
CA ILE A 47 -6.19 11.44 -4.03
C ILE A 47 -6.46 11.57 -2.54
N TYR A 48 -6.62 12.79 -2.02
CA TYR A 48 -6.97 12.99 -0.61
C TYR A 48 -8.35 12.41 -0.29
N ASP A 49 -9.38 12.70 -1.07
CA ASP A 49 -10.73 12.15 -0.87
C ASP A 49 -10.69 10.62 -0.83
N TRP A 50 -9.96 10.01 -1.77
CA TRP A 50 -9.78 8.56 -1.81
C TRP A 50 -9.07 8.00 -0.56
N CYS A 51 -8.08 8.72 -0.04
CA CYS A 51 -7.40 8.35 1.19
C CYS A 51 -8.33 8.44 2.40
N HIS A 52 -9.25 9.42 2.45
CA HIS A 52 -10.25 9.54 3.51
C HIS A 52 -11.25 8.37 3.55
N THR A 53 -11.47 7.67 2.43
CA THR A 53 -12.30 6.45 2.40
C THR A 53 -11.63 5.20 3.02
N SER A 54 -10.42 5.32 3.56
CA SER A 54 -9.66 4.18 4.07
C SER A 54 -10.10 3.78 5.48
N SER A 55 -10.10 2.47 5.77
CA SER A 55 -10.48 1.94 7.09
C SER A 55 -9.45 2.19 8.20
N SER A 56 -8.21 2.56 7.85
CA SER A 56 -7.17 2.89 8.82
C SER A 56 -6.14 3.86 8.24
N GLN A 57 -5.41 4.55 9.12
CA GLN A 57 -4.30 5.43 8.72
C GLN A 57 -3.19 4.69 7.96
N TYR A 58 -2.93 3.43 8.29
CA TYR A 58 -1.96 2.61 7.57
C TYR A 58 -2.38 2.37 6.11
N VAL A 59 -3.66 2.04 5.89
CA VAL A 59 -4.21 1.86 4.55
C VAL A 59 -4.22 3.18 3.78
N ALA A 60 -4.63 4.28 4.41
CA ALA A 60 -4.62 5.61 3.81
C ALA A 60 -3.21 6.00 3.33
N ARG A 61 -2.20 5.81 4.18
CA ARG A 61 -0.80 6.05 3.83
C ARG A 61 -0.35 5.21 2.63
N ARG A 62 -0.64 3.90 2.64
CA ARG A 62 -0.22 3.00 1.54
C ARG A 62 -0.89 3.38 0.21
N ARG A 63 -2.17 3.77 0.26
CA ARG A 63 -2.91 4.32 -0.90
C ARG A 63 -2.26 5.61 -1.40
N PHE A 64 -1.98 6.54 -0.50
CA PHE A 64 -1.33 7.81 -0.82
C PHE A 64 0.04 7.62 -1.47
N ASP A 65 0.92 6.83 -0.86
CA ASP A 65 2.27 6.58 -1.36
C ASP A 65 2.22 5.93 -2.76
N THR A 66 1.30 4.98 -2.97
CA THR A 66 1.11 4.31 -4.26
C THR A 66 0.60 5.28 -5.33
N ALA A 67 -0.45 6.07 -5.01
CA ALA A 67 -1.03 7.04 -5.93
C ALA A 67 -0.02 8.15 -6.27
N ARG A 68 0.72 8.67 -5.28
CA ARG A 68 1.73 9.70 -5.48
C ARG A 68 2.86 9.24 -6.41
N ASN A 69 3.38 8.03 -6.20
CA ASN A 69 4.45 7.50 -7.06
C ASN A 69 3.97 7.31 -8.50
N PHE A 70 2.72 6.86 -8.68
CA PHE A 70 2.09 6.83 -10.00
C PHE A 70 1.91 8.22 -10.59
N SER A 71 1.44 9.21 -9.83
CA SER A 71 1.31 10.61 -10.27
C SER A 71 2.63 11.19 -10.77
N LEU A 72 3.75 10.87 -10.11
CA LEU A 72 5.08 11.30 -10.57
C LEU A 72 5.41 10.77 -11.96
N PHE A 73 5.16 9.48 -12.19
CA PHE A 73 5.34 8.88 -13.51
C PHE A 73 4.38 9.48 -14.55
N ALA A 74 3.10 9.59 -14.21
CA ALA A 74 2.09 10.09 -15.13
C ALA A 74 2.31 11.57 -15.50
N HIS A 75 2.76 12.39 -14.55
CA HIS A 75 3.13 13.80 -14.79
C HIS A 75 4.31 13.94 -15.74
N ALA A 76 5.29 13.03 -15.67
CA ALA A 76 6.41 13.01 -16.60
C ALA A 76 5.98 12.64 -18.04
N GLU A 77 4.91 11.86 -18.21
CA GLU A 77 4.36 11.54 -19.53
C GLU A 77 3.36 12.58 -20.04
N ASP A 78 2.59 13.20 -19.14
CA ASP A 78 1.57 14.23 -19.44
C ASP A 78 1.45 15.17 -18.23
N SER A 79 1.85 16.44 -18.43
CA SER A 79 1.86 17.47 -17.40
C SER A 79 0.48 17.82 -16.82
N GLY A 80 -0.61 17.36 -17.42
CA GLY A 80 -1.97 17.49 -16.87
C GLY A 80 -2.22 16.67 -15.60
N HIS A 81 -1.33 15.72 -15.26
CA HIS A 81 -1.41 14.96 -14.02
C HIS A 81 -0.84 15.76 -12.84
N GLU A 82 -1.62 16.00 -11.81
CA GLU A 82 -1.12 16.65 -10.60
C GLU A 82 -0.38 15.66 -9.69
N VAL A 83 0.64 16.15 -8.99
CA VAL A 83 1.46 15.37 -8.05
C VAL A 83 1.24 15.87 -6.62
N PRO A 84 0.74 15.04 -5.69
CA PRO A 84 0.57 15.47 -4.31
C PRO A 84 1.92 15.63 -3.59
N PRO A 85 2.01 16.57 -2.62
CA PRO A 85 3.24 16.82 -1.87
C PRO A 85 3.71 15.57 -1.11
N ALA A 86 5.03 15.45 -0.91
CA ALA A 86 5.58 14.34 -0.13
C ALA A 86 5.28 14.53 1.36
N GLY A 87 5.19 13.42 2.11
CA GLY A 87 5.23 13.44 3.57
C GLY A 87 3.93 13.85 4.28
N VAL A 88 2.78 13.89 3.58
CA VAL A 88 1.47 14.21 4.18
C VAL A 88 1.12 13.33 5.39
N PHE A 89 1.49 12.05 5.35
CA PHE A 89 1.27 11.09 6.44
C PHE A 89 2.46 10.97 7.42
N GLY A 90 3.42 11.90 7.38
CA GLY A 90 4.61 11.89 8.22
C GLY A 90 5.53 10.68 8.01
N ARG A 91 6.58 10.57 8.85
CA ARG A 91 7.47 9.39 8.86
C ARG A 91 6.75 8.24 9.56
N GLY A 92 6.42 7.18 8.81
CA GLY A 92 5.60 6.04 9.28
C GLY A 92 6.29 5.10 10.24
N LYS A 93 7.36 5.55 10.90
CA LYS A 93 8.07 4.74 11.87
C LYS A 93 7.37 4.93 13.21
N ARG A 94 6.38 4.07 13.48
CA ARG A 94 6.23 3.61 14.86
C ARG A 94 7.61 3.04 15.25
N PRO A 95 8.21 3.43 16.38
CA PRO A 95 9.47 2.84 16.82
C PRO A 95 9.33 1.32 16.74
N ARG A 96 10.34 0.63 16.19
CA ARG A 96 10.35 -0.83 16.20
C ARG A 96 10.13 -1.24 17.66
N PRO A 97 9.07 -2.00 17.99
CA PRO A 97 8.91 -2.50 19.34
C PRO A 97 10.22 -3.18 19.75
N THR A 98 10.71 -2.88 20.95
CA THR A 98 11.91 -3.55 21.47
C THR A 98 11.67 -5.05 21.38
N PRO A 99 12.54 -5.81 20.68
CA PRO A 99 12.35 -7.25 20.57
C PRO A 99 12.43 -7.86 21.98
N THR A 100 11.43 -8.66 22.34
CA THR A 100 11.50 -9.48 23.55
C THR A 100 12.42 -10.66 23.26
N ILE A 101 13.55 -10.74 23.96
CA ILE A 101 14.42 -11.91 23.93
C ILE A 101 13.77 -12.98 24.80
N ILE A 102 13.56 -14.18 24.25
CA ILE A 102 12.96 -15.30 24.98
C ILE A 102 14.07 -15.94 25.81
N GLU A 103 13.93 -15.89 27.12
CA GLU A 103 14.86 -16.51 28.06
C GLU A 103 14.69 -18.04 28.09
N PRO A 104 15.73 -18.82 28.48
CA PRO A 104 15.64 -20.28 28.53
C PRO A 104 14.44 -20.83 29.31
N ASP A 105 14.03 -20.14 30.37
CA ASP A 105 12.86 -20.52 31.19
C ASP A 105 11.54 -20.30 30.46
N GLN A 106 11.47 -19.24 29.65
CA GLN A 106 10.31 -18.95 28.82
C GLN A 106 10.21 -19.94 27.66
N VAL A 107 11.35 -20.38 27.10
CA VAL A 107 11.37 -21.49 26.13
C VAL A 107 10.79 -22.75 26.76
N ARG A 108 11.24 -23.12 27.97
CA ARG A 108 10.71 -24.29 28.69
C ARG A 108 9.21 -24.17 28.94
N ALA A 109 8.74 -23.01 29.40
CA ALA A 109 7.32 -22.78 29.64
C ALA A 109 6.48 -22.89 28.37
N ILE A 110 6.96 -22.35 27.23
CA ILE A 110 6.30 -22.48 25.92
C ILE A 110 6.24 -23.94 25.49
N MET A 111 7.34 -24.69 25.62
CA MET A 111 7.40 -26.10 25.23
C MET A 111 6.46 -26.96 26.08
N THR A 112 6.36 -26.72 27.39
CA THR A 112 5.40 -27.41 28.26
C THR A 112 3.97 -27.07 27.86
N ALA A 113 3.65 -25.79 27.68
CA ALA A 113 2.31 -25.37 27.30
C ALA A 113 1.88 -25.92 25.93
N ALA A 114 2.82 -26.11 25.01
CA ALA A 114 2.54 -26.68 23.69
C ALA A 114 2.07 -28.15 23.75
N LEU A 115 2.46 -28.91 24.79
CA LEU A 115 2.00 -30.29 25.00
C LEU A 115 0.52 -30.36 25.39
N ASP A 116 -0.01 -29.30 26.00
CA ASP A 116 -1.40 -29.21 26.45
C ASP A 116 -2.35 -28.70 25.35
N VAL A 117 -1.82 -28.31 24.18
CA VAL A 117 -2.63 -27.86 23.05
C VAL A 117 -3.12 -29.09 22.27
N PRO A 118 -4.44 -29.37 22.22
CA PRO A 118 -4.95 -30.50 21.44
C PRO A 118 -4.64 -30.28 19.96
N PRO A 119 -4.41 -31.35 19.17
CA PRO A 119 -4.16 -31.22 17.75
C PRO A 119 -5.33 -30.49 17.10
N GLN A 120 -5.03 -29.34 16.49
CA GLN A 120 -6.03 -28.55 15.79
C GLN A 120 -6.29 -29.20 14.44
N GLY A 121 -7.21 -30.17 14.41
CA GLY A 121 -7.69 -30.82 13.20
C GLY A 121 -6.59 -31.53 12.40
N THR A 122 -6.19 -32.73 12.84
CA THR A 122 -5.57 -33.68 11.91
C THR A 122 -6.62 -34.05 10.86
N ILE A 123 -6.30 -33.81 9.58
CA ILE A 123 -7.05 -34.31 8.41
C ILE A 123 -6.98 -35.84 8.38
#